data_AF-A0A1H4GLJ2-F1
#
_entry.id   AF-A0A1H4GLJ2-F1
#
_cell.length_a   1.000
_cell.length_b   1.000
_cell.length_c   1.000
_cell.angle_alpha   90.00
_cell.angle_beta   90.00
_cell.angle_gamma   90.00
#
_symmetry.space_group_name_H-M   'P 1'
#
loop_
_entity.id
_entity.type
_entity.pdbx_description
1 polymer ?
#
loop_
_entity_poly.entity_id
_entity_poly.type
_entity_poly.pdbx_seq_one_letter_code
_entity_poly.pdbx_strand_id
1 'polypeptide(L)' 'MNTAGKDDMKEKKLPRSIRLDPEMEKWVIDKAKAEDRSFNAQINRFVKKMKELEEQQKQGFA' A
#
# COMPACT_ATOMS: atom_id res chain seq x y z
N MET A 1 17.85 -33.60 -19.48
CA MET A 1 18.03 -32.59 -18.41
C MET A 1 16.82 -31.68 -18.47
N ASN A 2 15.88 -31.78 -17.53
CA ASN A 2 14.66 -30.96 -17.52
C ASN A 2 14.71 -30.03 -16.31
N THR A 3 15.10 -28.78 -16.54
CA THR A 3 14.96 -27.68 -15.57
C THR A 3 13.52 -27.20 -15.63
N ALA A 4 12.63 -27.89 -14.91
CA ALA A 4 11.28 -27.39 -14.65
C ALA A 4 11.36 -26.18 -13.71
N GLY A 5 10.51 -25.20 -13.99
CA GLY A 5 10.52 -23.85 -13.46
C GLY A 5 10.76 -23.77 -11.95
N LYS A 6 11.76 -22.98 -11.57
CA LYS A 6 11.68 -22.23 -10.31
C LYS A 6 10.65 -21.12 -10.54
N ASP A 7 9.37 -21.50 -10.51
CA ASP A 7 8.30 -20.52 -10.42
C ASP A 7 8.60 -19.60 -9.23
N ASP A 8 8.69 -18.31 -9.53
CA ASP A 8 8.82 -17.22 -8.58
C ASP A 8 7.69 -17.29 -7.54
N MET A 9 7.88 -18.09 -6.49
CA MET A 9 7.12 -17.96 -5.25
C MET A 9 7.49 -16.60 -4.67
N LYS A 10 6.84 -15.54 -5.19
CA LYS A 10 6.83 -14.21 -4.56
C LYS A 10 6.47 -14.47 -3.11
N GLU A 11 7.46 -14.30 -2.23
CA GLU A 11 7.27 -14.46 -0.80
C GLU A 11 6.01 -13.68 -0.42
N LYS A 12 4.94 -14.42 -0.05
CA LYS A 12 3.69 -13.80 0.34
C LYS A 12 3.97 -13.06 1.64
N LYS A 13 4.31 -11.77 1.52
CA LYS A 13 4.57 -10.90 2.67
C LYS A 13 3.38 -11.03 3.60
N LEU A 14 3.65 -11.42 4.85
CA LEU A 14 2.60 -11.56 5.84
C LEU A 14 1.85 -10.24 5.98
N PRO A 15 0.50 -10.27 6.10
CA PRO A 15 -0.28 -9.06 6.28
C PRO A 15 0.20 -8.34 7.55
N ARG A 16 0.44 -7.04 7.42
CA ARG A 16 0.79 -6.19 8.56
C ARG A 16 -0.50 -5.74 9.23
N SER A 17 -0.62 -5.97 10.54
CA SER A 17 -1.69 -5.39 11.34
C SER A 17 -1.36 -3.93 11.64
N ILE A 18 -2.21 -3.02 11.17
CA ILE A 18 -2.12 -1.58 11.45
C ILE A 18 -3.33 -1.22 12.33
N ARG A 19 -3.11 -0.44 13.38
CA ARG A 19 -4.18 0.14 14.20
C ARG A 19 -4.37 1.58 13.78
N LEU A 20 -5.62 1.95 13.47
CA LEU A 20 -6.00 3.32 13.17
C LEU A 20 -6.91 3.83 14.28
N ASP A 21 -6.83 5.12 14.54
CA ASP A 21 -7.83 5.78 15.37
C ASP A 21 -9.21 5.68 14.71
N PRO A 22 -10.32 5.58 15.48
CA PRO A 22 -11.66 5.38 14.92
C PRO A 22 -12.09 6.45 13.90
N GLU A 23 -11.70 7.70 14.14
CA GLU A 23 -11.99 8.81 13.23
C GLU A 23 -11.26 8.64 11.89
N MET A 24 -9.99 8.23 11.94
CA MET A 24 -9.18 7.98 10.76
C MET A 24 -9.70 6.76 9.99
N GLU A 25 -10.06 5.69 10.68
CA GLU A 25 -10.65 4.50 10.07
C GLU A 25 -11.92 4.85 9.28
N LYS A 26 -12.83 5.60 9.90
CA LYS A 26 -14.05 6.08 9.24
C LYS A 26 -13.73 6.91 8.00
N TRP A 27 -12.80 7.84 8.10
CA TRP A 27 -12.37 8.67 6.98
C TRP A 27 -11.82 7.83 5.81
N VAL A 28 -11.00 6.80 6.10
CA VAL A 28 -10.46 5.90 5.06
C VAL A 28 -11.59 5.08 4.42
N ILE A 29 -12.54 4.58 5.21
CA ILE A 29 -13.71 3.83 4.70
C ILE A 29 -14.53 4.68 3.74
N ASP A 30 -14.82 5.93 4.10
CA ASP A 30 -15.62 6.82 3.28
C ASP A 30 -14.90 7.16 1.96
N LYS A 31 -13.58 7.37 2.00
CA LYS A 31 -12.77 7.55 0.79
C LYS A 31 -12.70 6.31 -0.09
N ALA A 32 -12.58 5.13 0.52
CA ALA A 32 -12.54 3.87 -0.22
C ALA A 32 -13.86 3.62 -0.97
N LYS A 33 -15.01 3.88 -0.33
CA LYS A 33 -16.34 3.80 -0.95
C LYS A 33 -16.50 4.80 -2.10
N ALA A 34 -16.08 6.04 -1.90
CA ALA A 34 -16.20 7.08 -2.93
C ALA A 34 -15.37 6.78 -4.20
N GLU A 35 -14.29 6.02 -4.07
CA GLU A 35 -13.39 5.66 -5.18
C GLU A 35 -13.58 4.22 -5.70
N ASP A 36 -14.63 3.52 -5.25
CA ASP A 36 -14.92 2.11 -5.58
C ASP A 36 -13.71 1.17 -5.34
N ARG A 37 -13.11 1.28 -4.15
CA ARG A 37 -11.92 0.51 -3.75
C ARG A 37 -12.13 -0.18 -2.41
N SER A 38 -11.38 -1.25 -2.19
CA SER A 38 -11.28 -1.85 -0.85
C SER A 38 -10.50 -0.94 0.10
N PHE A 39 -10.83 -1.03 1.39
CA PHE A 39 -10.14 -0.31 2.46
C PHE A 39 -8.61 -0.48 2.40
N ASN A 40 -8.13 -1.72 2.25
CA ASN A 40 -6.71 -2.02 2.12
C ASN A 40 -6.07 -1.42 0.87
N ALA A 41 -6.78 -1.42 -0.27
CA ALA A 41 -6.29 -0.81 -1.50
C ALA A 41 -6.13 0.71 -1.33
N GLN A 42 -7.04 1.35 -0.61
CA GLN A 42 -6.98 2.78 -0.33
C GLN A 42 -5.85 3.15 0.64
N ILE A 43 -5.65 2.36 1.71
CA ILE A 43 -4.49 2.54 2.62
C ILE A 43 -3.18 2.43 1.83
N ASN A 44 -3.02 1.38 1.03
CA ASN A 44 -1.81 1.19 0.24
C ASN A 44 -1.57 2.34 -0.74
N ARG A 45 -2.64 2.91 -1.33
CA ARG A 45 -2.54 4.09 -2.19
C ARG A 45 -2.04 5.31 -1.43
N PHE A 46 -2.56 5.58 -0.23
CA PHE A 46 -2.10 6.70 0.59
C PHE A 46 -0.63 6.54 0.99
N VAL A 47 -0.25 5.35 1.47
CA VAL A 47 1.16 5.06 1.85
C VAL A 47 2.09 5.22 0.64
N LYS A 48 1.70 4.72 -0.53
CA LYS A 48 2.49 4.86 -1.76
C LYS A 48 2.66 6.33 -2.16
N LYS A 49 1.57 7.11 -2.14
CA LYS A 49 1.61 8.53 -2.47
C LYS A 49 2.49 9.33 -1.50
N MET A 50 2.43 9.04 -0.21
CA MET A 50 3.30 9.69 0.80
C MET A 50 4.77 9.37 0.55
N LYS A 51 5.10 8.10 0.26
CA LYS A 51 6.46 7.70 -0.10
C LYS A 51 6.97 8.46 -1.34
N GLU A 52 6.17 8.54 -2.39
CA GLU A 52 6.53 9.27 -3.62
C GLU A 52 6.78 10.76 -3.35
N LEU A 53 5.96 11.39 -2.50
CA LEU A 53 6.15 12.79 -2.08
C LEU A 53 7.45 12.99 -1.29
N GLU A 54 7.79 12.09 -0.36
CA GLU A 54 9.06 12.14 0.38
C GLU A 54 10.27 11.97 -0.54
N GLU A 55 10.18 11.10 -1.55
CA GLU A 55 11.25 10.89 -2.53
C GLU A 55 11.44 12.13 -3.42
N GLN A 56 10.35 12.78 -3.86
CA GLN A 56 10.40 14.02 -4.63
C GLN A 56 11.02 15.17 -3.82
N GLN A 57 10.66 15.31 -2.53
CA GLN A 57 11.25 16.33 -1.67
C GLN A 57 12.75 16.12 -1.46
N LYS A 58 13.21 14.87 -1.34
CA LYS A 58 14.65 14.56 -1.22
C LYS A 58 15.44 14.90 -2.49
N GLN A 59 14.83 14.73 -3.67
CA GLN A 59 15.48 15.03 -4.95
C GLN A 59 15.45 16.52 -5.31
N GLY A 60 14.45 17.27 -4.83
CA GLY A 60 14.36 18.73 -5.05
C GLY A 60 15.25 19.58 -4.14
N PHE A 61 15.95 18.96 -3.18
CA PHE A 61 16.87 19.61 -2.24
C PHE A 61 18.34 19.14 -2.43
N ALA A 62 18.69 18.60 -3.59
CA ALA A 62 20.06 18.23 -3.98
C ALA A 62 20.58 19.12 -5.11
#